data_AF-A0AAE0XTL2-F1
#
_entry.id   AF-A0AAE0XTL2-F1
#
_cell.length_a   1.000
_cell.length_b   1.000
_cell.length_c   1.000
_cell.angle_alpha   90.00
_cell.angle_beta   90.00
_cell.angle_gamma   90.00
#
_symmetry.space_group_name_H-M   'P 1'
#
loop_
_entity.id
_entity.type
_entity.pdbx_description
1 polymer ?
#
loop_
_entity_poly.entity_id
_entity_poly.type
_entity_poly.pdbx_seq_one_letter_code
_entity_poly.pdbx_strand_id
1 'polypeptide(L)'
;DYSAVFYPGGHGPMFDLANDDVIANITAEVFNNGGVVAAVCHGPAGLVPVQINGQPIVKGRKITAFSNAEEDAIQLSSSMPFMLETKLKEQGGQFTAAPLWEKHVVVG
;
A
#
# COMPACT_ATOMS: atom_id res chain seq x y z
N ASP A 1 18.79 12.13 7.59
CA ASP A 1 18.09 11.19 6.69
C ASP A 1 17.23 10.22 7.47
N TYR A 2 16.16 9.73 6.86
CA TYR A 2 15.21 8.81 7.51
C TYR A 2 15.65 7.36 7.34
N SER A 3 15.55 6.57 8.41
CA SER A 3 15.81 5.12 8.35
C SER A 3 14.60 4.31 7.87
N ALA A 4 13.41 4.92 7.91
CA ALA A 4 12.17 4.26 7.51
C ALA A 4 11.08 5.27 7.14
N VAL A 5 10.11 4.80 6.36
CA VAL A 5 8.81 5.43 6.16
C VAL A 5 7.72 4.48 6.63
N PHE A 6 6.75 5.00 7.37
CA PHE A 6 5.59 4.25 7.81
C PHE A 6 4.30 4.95 7.39
N TYR A 7 3.46 4.23 6.65
CA TYR A 7 2.13 4.69 6.25
C TYR A 7 1.05 4.09 7.18
N PRO A 8 0.47 4.89 8.10
CA PRO A 8 -0.65 4.43 8.90
C PRO A 8 -1.91 4.22 8.04
N GLY A 9 -2.87 3.48 8.60
CA GLY A 9 -4.15 3.17 7.94
C GLY A 9 -5.24 4.23 8.09
N GLY A 10 -6.49 3.78 7.95
CA GLY A 10 -7.69 4.62 7.80
C GLY A 10 -7.94 4.93 6.32
N HIS A 11 -9.16 5.30 5.92
CA HIS A 11 -9.49 5.47 4.49
C HIS A 11 -8.85 6.69 3.81
N GLY A 12 -8.34 7.67 4.58
CA GLY A 12 -7.73 8.91 4.07
C GLY A 12 -6.67 8.73 2.96
N PRO A 13 -5.63 7.89 3.16
CA PRO A 13 -4.59 7.54 2.19
C PRO A 13 -5.09 7.17 0.79
N MET A 14 -6.31 6.66 0.65
CA MET A 14 -6.90 6.34 -0.65
C MET A 14 -7.13 7.60 -1.50
N PHE A 15 -7.31 8.75 -0.87
CA PHE A 15 -7.66 10.02 -1.52
C PHE A 15 -6.48 10.97 -1.64
N ASP A 16 -5.68 11.11 -0.58
CA ASP A 16 -4.52 12.00 -0.58
C ASP A 16 -3.25 11.27 -1.05
N LEU A 17 -2.74 10.32 -0.28
CA LEU A 17 -1.42 9.72 -0.49
C LEU A 17 -1.34 8.85 -1.75
N ALA A 18 -2.46 8.31 -2.24
CA ALA A 18 -2.52 7.55 -3.48
C ALA A 18 -2.10 8.35 -4.72
N ASN A 19 -2.07 9.69 -4.62
CA ASN A 19 -1.71 10.61 -5.70
C ASN A 19 -0.64 11.64 -5.27
N ASP A 20 0.07 11.41 -4.17
CA ASP A 20 1.08 12.34 -3.64
C ASP A 20 2.49 11.96 -4.13
N ASP A 21 2.93 12.58 -5.23
CA ASP A 21 4.25 12.35 -5.82
C ASP A 21 5.40 12.81 -4.91
N VAL A 22 5.17 13.79 -4.03
CA VAL A 22 6.22 14.30 -3.13
C VAL A 22 6.56 13.24 -2.09
N ILE A 23 5.54 12.70 -1.42
CA ILE A 23 5.70 11.63 -0.46
C ILE A 23 6.18 10.34 -1.15
N ALA A 24 5.71 10.07 -2.37
CA ALA A 24 6.16 8.92 -3.14
C ALA A 24 7.67 8.95 -3.43
N ASN A 25 8.20 10.11 -3.81
CA ASN A 25 9.62 10.30 -4.09
C ASN A 25 10.48 10.17 -2.83
N ILE A 26 10.02 10.70 -1.68
CA ILE A 26 10.71 10.52 -0.39
C ILE A 26 10.79 9.04 -0.04
N THR A 27 9.69 8.30 -0.22
CA THR A 27 9.66 6.85 0.05
C THR A 27 10.58 6.08 -0.89
N ALA A 28 10.62 6.44 -2.18
CA ALA A 28 11.53 5.83 -3.13
C ALA A 28 13.00 6.06 -2.75
N GLU A 29 13.36 7.27 -2.30
CA GLU A 29 14.69 7.61 -1.82
C GLU A 29 15.06 6.79 -0.58
N VAL A 30 14.20 6.74 0.43
CA VAL A 30 14.43 5.94 1.65
C VAL A 30 14.61 4.47 1.30
N PHE A 31 13.78 3.92 0.41
CA PHE A 31 13.89 2.53 -0.03
C PHE A 31 15.20 2.24 -0.77
N ASN A 32 15.61 3.12 -1.70
CA ASN A 32 16.85 2.98 -2.46
C ASN A 32 18.10 3.08 -1.58
N ASN A 33 18.01 3.82 -0.48
CA ASN A 33 19.08 3.94 0.51
C ASN A 33 19.11 2.78 1.53
N GLY A 34 18.32 1.73 1.33
CA GLY A 34 18.26 0.56 2.21
C GLY A 34 17.40 0.75 3.46
N GLY A 35 16.60 1.81 3.51
CA GLY A 35 15.63 2.05 4.58
C GLY A 35 14.39 1.16 4.48
N VAL A 36 13.62 1.10 5.57
CA VAL A 36 12.42 0.28 5.66
C VAL A 36 11.19 1.04 5.19
N VAL A 37 10.33 0.41 4.38
CA VAL A 37 9.01 0.93 4.04
C VAL A 37 7.95 -0.01 4.61
N ALA A 38 7.10 0.52 5.48
CA ALA A 38 6.03 -0.24 6.12
C ALA A 38 4.69 0.48 5.96
N ALA A 39 3.61 -0.28 5.87
CA ALA A 39 2.27 0.24 5.71
C ALA A 39 1.24 -0.72 6.31
N VAL A 40 0.10 -0.21 6.78
CA VAL A 40 -0.94 -1.03 7.43
C VAL A 40 -2.35 -0.62 7.00
N CYS A 41 -3.28 -1.58 6.92
CA CYS A 41 -4.67 -1.36 6.52
C CYS A 41 -4.76 -0.71 5.13
N HIS A 42 -5.25 0.54 5.01
CA HIS A 42 -5.25 1.33 3.77
C HIS A 42 -3.98 2.14 3.53
N GLY A 43 -3.06 2.21 4.49
CA GLY A 43 -1.75 2.87 4.32
C GLY A 43 -0.99 2.45 3.06
N PRO A 44 -1.07 1.18 2.57
CA PRO A 44 -0.50 0.77 1.30
C PRO A 44 -1.01 1.56 0.07
N ALA A 45 -2.10 2.32 0.17
CA ALA A 45 -2.53 3.25 -0.87
C ALA A 45 -1.42 4.28 -1.20
N GLY A 46 -0.66 4.73 -0.20
CA GLY A 46 0.48 5.61 -0.40
C GLY A 46 1.66 4.99 -1.15
N LEU A 47 1.65 3.66 -1.36
CA LEU A 47 2.64 2.95 -2.18
C LEU A 47 2.26 2.90 -3.66
N VAL A 48 1.01 3.18 -4.01
CA VAL A 48 0.50 3.18 -5.39
C VAL A 48 1.33 4.09 -6.32
N PRO A 49 1.69 5.33 -5.93
CA PRO A 49 2.52 6.19 -6.79
C PRO A 49 4.02 5.87 -6.74
N VAL A 50 4.49 5.05 -5.79
CA VAL A 50 5.93 4.84 -5.57
C VAL A 50 6.56 3.98 -6.66
N GLN A 51 7.60 4.52 -7.30
CA GLN A 51 8.36 3.85 -8.37
C GLN A 51 9.81 3.63 -7.95
N ILE A 52 10.32 2.42 -8.14
CA ILE A 52 11.73 2.05 -8.01
C ILE A 52 12.25 1.69 -9.39
N ASN A 53 13.20 2.46 -9.91
CA ASN A 53 13.77 2.27 -11.26
C ASN A 53 12.70 2.17 -12.36
N GLY A 54 11.65 3.01 -12.27
CA GLY A 54 10.54 3.05 -13.23
C GLY A 54 9.58 1.86 -13.15
N GLN A 55 9.62 1.09 -12.05
CA GLN A 55 8.67 0.00 -11.77
C GLN A 55 7.97 0.24 -10.42
N PRO A 56 6.70 -0.14 -10.27
CA PRO A 56 6.00 0.01 -9.00
C PRO A 56 6.75 -0.66 -7.85
N ILE A 57 6.81 -0.02 -6.68
CA ILE A 57 7.50 -0.58 -5.50
C ILE A 57 6.95 -1.95 -5.10
N VAL A 58 5.69 -2.26 -5.41
CA VAL A 58 5.08 -3.54 -5.04
C VAL A 58 5.37 -4.67 -6.04
N LYS A 59 5.92 -4.36 -7.23
CA LYS A 59 6.08 -5.34 -8.31
C LYS A 59 6.97 -6.51 -7.89
N GLY A 60 6.42 -7.72 -7.97
CA GLY A 60 7.11 -8.97 -7.63
C GLY A 60 7.29 -9.20 -6.13
N ARG A 61 6.77 -8.32 -5.26
CA ARG A 61 6.88 -8.44 -3.80
C ARG A 61 5.60 -9.03 -3.22
N LYS A 62 5.76 -9.82 -2.16
CA LYS A 62 4.62 -10.24 -1.34
C LYS A 62 4.14 -9.05 -0.53
N ILE A 63 2.83 -8.82 -0.53
CA ILE A 63 2.21 -7.69 0.17
C ILE A 63 0.90 -8.12 0.81
N THR A 64 0.42 -7.30 1.73
CA THR A 64 -0.95 -7.32 2.23
C THR A 64 -1.43 -5.88 2.43
N ALA A 65 -2.74 -5.70 2.49
CA ALA A 65 -3.43 -4.45 2.76
C ALA A 65 -4.86 -4.79 3.20
N PHE A 66 -5.66 -3.76 3.49
CA PHE A 66 -7.10 -3.95 3.64
C PHE A 66 -7.66 -4.57 2.35
N SER A 67 -8.25 -5.74 2.49
CA SER A 67 -8.70 -6.57 1.37
C SER A 67 -10.01 -6.05 0.78
N ASN A 68 -10.28 -6.42 -0.47
CA ASN A 68 -11.56 -6.11 -1.10
C ASN A 68 -12.73 -6.70 -0.29
N ALA A 69 -12.54 -7.90 0.26
CA ALA A 69 -13.55 -8.57 1.06
C ALA A 69 -13.84 -7.82 2.38
N GLU A 70 -12.83 -7.23 3.02
CA GLU A 70 -13.02 -6.39 4.20
C GLU A 70 -13.71 -5.06 3.85
N GLU A 71 -13.39 -4.46 2.71
CA GLU A 71 -14.04 -3.23 2.21
C GLU A 71 -15.52 -3.46 1.90
N ASP A 72 -15.84 -4.56 1.22
CA ASP A 72 -17.22 -4.96 0.93
C ASP A 72 -18.00 -5.23 2.22
N ALA A 73 -17.37 -5.86 3.22
CA ALA A 73 -17.99 -6.16 4.50
C ALA A 73 -18.38 -4.90 5.30
N ILE A 74 -17.66 -3.79 5.11
CA ILE A 74 -17.99 -2.48 5.74
C ILE A 74 -18.81 -1.57 4.82
N GLN A 75 -19.17 -2.03 3.62
CA GLN A 75 -20.06 -1.34 2.68
C GLN A 75 -19.54 0.02 2.20
N LEU A 76 -18.22 0.19 2.13
CA LEU A 76 -17.59 1.44 1.67
C LEU A 76 -16.95 1.34 0.29
N SER A 77 -17.05 0.19 -0.38
CA SER A 77 -16.45 -0.04 -1.70
C SER A 77 -16.87 1.00 -2.74
N SER A 78 -18.14 1.41 -2.77
CA SER A 78 -18.63 2.45 -3.69
C SER A 78 -18.16 3.86 -3.35
N SER A 79 -17.68 4.08 -2.13
CA SER A 79 -17.12 5.36 -1.68
C SER A 79 -15.63 5.46 -1.97
N MET A 80 -14.96 4.36 -2.26
CA MET A 80 -13.52 4.34 -2.54
C MET A 80 -13.22 4.75 -3.99
N PRO A 81 -12.12 5.48 -4.23
CA PRO A 81 -11.72 5.88 -5.57
C PRO A 81 -11.25 4.69 -6.42
N PHE A 82 -10.77 3.64 -5.76
CA PHE A 82 -10.42 2.35 -6.34
C PHE A 82 -10.38 1.29 -5.23
N MET A 83 -10.38 0.02 -5.62
CA MET A 83 -10.20 -1.10 -4.69
C MET A 83 -8.71 -1.36 -4.45
N LEU A 84 -8.25 -1.20 -3.20
CA LEU A 84 -6.82 -1.19 -2.87
C LEU A 84 -6.12 -2.49 -3.24
N GLU A 85 -6.65 -3.64 -2.82
CA GLU A 85 -6.09 -4.95 -3.16
C GLU A 85 -6.01 -5.14 -4.68
N THR A 86 -7.07 -4.79 -5.42
CA THR A 86 -7.07 -4.87 -6.89
C THR A 86 -5.95 -4.04 -7.49
N LYS A 87 -5.83 -2.77 -7.07
CA LYS A 87 -4.83 -1.84 -7.61
C LYS A 87 -3.40 -2.33 -7.37
N LEU A 88 -3.12 -2.85 -6.18
CA LEU A 88 -1.79 -3.35 -5.84
C LEU A 88 -1.45 -4.64 -6.62
N LYS A 89 -2.45 -5.50 -6.87
CA LYS A 89 -2.28 -6.67 -7.76
C LYS A 89 -2.01 -6.26 -9.21
N GLU A 90 -2.71 -5.26 -9.74
CA GLU A 90 -2.48 -4.71 -11.09
C GLU A 90 -1.04 -4.20 -11.27
N GLN A 91 -0.44 -3.65 -10.22
CA GLN A 91 0.96 -3.21 -10.20
C GLN A 91 1.97 -4.37 -10.04
N GLY A 92 1.50 -5.62 -10.02
CA GLY A 92 2.33 -6.81 -9.90
C GLY A 92 2.65 -7.23 -8.46
N GLY A 93 1.93 -6.70 -7.47
CA GLY A 93 2.01 -7.13 -6.08
C GLY A 93 1.48 -8.55 -5.90
N GLN A 94 2.24 -9.40 -5.22
CA GLN A 94 1.82 -10.75 -4.84
C GLN A 94 1.00 -10.67 -3.55
N PHE A 95 -0.25 -10.28 -3.69
CA PHE A 95 -1.14 -10.02 -2.56
C PHE A 95 -1.52 -11.30 -1.80
N THR A 96 -1.53 -11.20 -0.48
CA THR A 96 -2.02 -12.24 0.43
C THR A 96 -2.91 -11.63 1.50
N ALA A 97 -3.94 -12.37 1.92
CA ALA A 97 -4.85 -11.98 2.99
C ALA A 97 -5.13 -13.18 3.91
N ALA A 98 -5.45 -12.86 5.16
CA ALA A 98 -6.04 -13.80 6.11
C ALA A 98 -7.58 -13.73 6.03
N PRO A 99 -8.32 -14.57 6.78
CA PRO A 99 -9.75 -14.35 6.99
C PRO A 99 -10.05 -12.94 7.50
N LEU A 100 -11.28 -12.46 7.27
CA LEU A 100 -11.71 -11.12 7.68
C LEU A 100 -11.36 -10.82 9.14
N TRP A 101 -10.79 -9.64 9.39
CA TRP A 101 -10.46 -9.11 10.73
C TRP A 101 -9.31 -9.82 11.46
N GLU A 102 -8.72 -10.85 10.87
CA GLU A 102 -7.56 -11.54 11.44
C GLU A 102 -6.27 -10.76 11.18
N LYS A 103 -5.32 -10.90 12.11
CA LYS A 103 -3.99 -10.31 11.93
C LYS A 103 -3.28 -10.98 10.75
N HIS A 104 -2.76 -10.17 9.83
CA HIS A 104 -1.91 -10.64 8.75
C HIS A 104 -0.78 -9.64 8.48
N VAL A 105 0.46 -10.12 8.46
CA VAL A 105 1.65 -9.30 8.24
C VAL A 105 2.55 -10.01 7.24
N VAL A 106 3.09 -9.25 6.30
CA VAL A 106 4.04 -9.73 5.30
C VAL A 106 5.34 -8.94 5.44
N VAL A 107 6.46 -9.67 5.41
CA VAL A 107 7.82 -9.11 5.44
C VAL A 107 8.61 -9.76 4.30
N GLY A 108 9.38 -8.98 3.55
CA GLY A 108 10.16 -9.45 2.40
C GLY A 108 11.06 -8.38 1.81
#